data_AF-A0AAW2R8J9-F1
#
_entry.id   AF-A0AAW2R8J9-F1
#
_cell.length_a   1.000
_cell.length_b   1.000
_cell.length_c   1.000
_cell.angle_alpha   90.00
_cell.angle_beta   90.00
_cell.angle_gamma   90.00
#
_symmetry.space_group_name_H-M   'P 1'
#
loop_
_entity.id
_entity.type
_entity.pdbx_description
1 polymer ?
#
loop_
_entity_poly.entity_id
_entity_poly.type
_entity_poly.pdbx_seq_one_letter_code
_entity_poly.pdbx_strand_id
1 'polypeptide(L)'
;MADAGVSMVLNRLAPLIEQRVREEVCLLLNASNEAQNLSEKLMRIHQVLADAERRGVVDPRVKSWLDKLQDIAYDIDDVLDEWELENIRQKVLEEANNSHDESSSDHDGIDSWEKKVCSFLQSVCLCFNQTIQRRSIAKNIQGLNGRLNSIAQETERDFNFIPNLGRHRSNQDLSRTITTSFVDLSEIQGRDHDKETLGNKLLSEGSSRDGVRTISIVGVGGMGKTTLAQLVFNDDTIQSQFQLKIWVCVFQRN
;
A
#
# COMPACT_ATOMS: atom_id res chain seq x y z
N MET A 1 1.00 -7.98 -7.49
CA MET A 1 0.35 -6.64 -7.49
C MET A 1 -0.92 -6.66 -6.66
N ALA A 2 -1.76 -7.70 -6.78
CA ALA A 2 -2.92 -7.90 -5.92
C ALA A 2 -2.55 -7.99 -4.43
N ASP A 3 -1.38 -8.55 -4.08
CA ASP A 3 -0.93 -8.66 -2.69
C ASP A 3 -0.76 -7.31 -1.99
N ALA A 4 -0.16 -6.35 -2.69
CA ALA A 4 0.02 -5.00 -2.19
C ALA A 4 -1.34 -4.29 -1.98
N GLY A 5 -2.27 -4.43 -2.93
CA GLY A 5 -3.61 -3.86 -2.84
C GLY A 5 -4.42 -4.45 -1.67
N VAL A 6 -4.46 -5.77 -1.55
CA VAL A 6 -5.15 -6.47 -0.45
C VAL A 6 -4.54 -6.11 0.91
N SER A 7 -3.21 -6.07 1.02
CA SER A 7 -2.52 -5.69 2.26
C SER A 7 -2.81 -4.25 2.68
N MET A 8 -2.83 -3.32 1.71
CA MET A 8 -3.16 -1.92 1.96
C MET A 8 -4.58 -1.78 2.52
N VAL A 9 -5.55 -2.41 1.86
CA VAL A 9 -6.96 -2.42 2.30
C VAL A 9 -7.11 -3.02 3.69
N LEU A 10 -6.45 -4.16 3.97
CA LEU A 10 -6.49 -4.80 5.29
C LEU A 10 -5.99 -3.87 6.41
N ASN A 11 -4.91 -3.12 6.16
CA ASN A 11 -4.39 -2.16 7.13
C ASN A 11 -5.35 -0.99 7.37
N ARG A 12 -6.03 -0.50 6.32
CA ARG A 12 -6.99 0.60 6.43
C ARG A 12 -8.31 0.18 7.09
N LEU A 13 -8.72 -1.08 6.95
CA LEU A 13 -9.90 -1.61 7.63
C LEU A 13 -9.72 -1.77 9.14
N ALA A 14 -8.49 -2.01 9.62
CA ALA A 14 -8.21 -2.23 11.04
C ALA A 14 -8.75 -1.12 11.97
N PRO A 15 -8.43 0.18 11.76
CA PRO A 15 -8.95 1.25 12.61
C PRO A 15 -10.48 1.41 12.50
N LEU A 16 -11.09 1.07 11.36
CA LEU A 16 -12.55 1.16 11.19
C LEU A 16 -13.30 0.10 11.98
N ILE A 17 -12.72 -1.10 12.08
CA ILE A 17 -13.25 -2.18 12.93
C ILE A 17 -13.11 -1.81 14.41
N GLU A 18 -12.00 -1.16 14.78
CA GLU A 18 -11.74 -0.69 16.15
C GLU A 18 -12.59 0.53 16.55
N GLN A 19 -13.10 1.32 15.59
CA GLN A 19 -13.99 2.47 15.80
C GLN A 19 -15.39 2.00 16.24
N ARG A 20 -15.46 1.28 17.36
CA ARG A 20 -16.67 0.75 17.97
C ARG A 20 -17.13 1.68 19.10
N VAL A 21 -18.19 2.41 18.78
CA VAL A 21 -19.19 3.05 19.67
C VAL A 21 -18.77 4.32 20.42
N ARG A 22 -19.18 5.45 19.83
CA ARG A 22 -20.11 6.37 20.51
C ARG A 22 -20.92 7.09 19.44
N GLU A 23 -22.09 6.55 19.12
CA GLU A 23 -23.30 7.24 18.64
C GLU A 23 -24.30 6.22 18.11
N GLU A 24 -25.57 6.46 18.41
CA GLU A 24 -26.69 5.62 18.01
C GLU A 24 -26.75 5.48 16.47
N VAL A 25 -27.14 4.28 16.03
CA VAL A 25 -28.03 3.95 14.90
C VAL A 25 -27.60 2.59 14.30
N CYS A 26 -28.54 1.64 14.23
CA CYS A 26 -28.36 0.28 13.69
C CYS A 26 -27.67 0.19 12.30
N LEU A 27 -27.66 1.27 11.51
CA LEU A 27 -27.00 1.32 10.21
C LEU A 27 -25.47 1.33 10.31
N LEU A 28 -24.88 2.00 11.32
CA LEU A 28 -23.43 1.96 11.56
C LEU A 28 -22.99 0.56 12.06
N LEU A 29 -23.83 -0.08 12.87
CA LEU A 29 -23.60 -1.46 13.33
C LEU A 29 -23.57 -2.44 12.15
N ASN A 30 -24.49 -2.30 11.18
CA ASN A 30 -24.48 -3.11 9.97
C ASN A 30 -23.24 -2.86 9.10
N ALA A 31 -22.87 -1.59 8.86
CA ALA A 31 -21.67 -1.27 8.09
C ALA A 31 -20.39 -1.82 8.72
N SER A 32 -20.26 -1.72 10.05
CA SER A 32 -19.13 -2.28 10.81
C SER A 32 -19.07 -3.81 10.71
N ASN A 33 -20.21 -4.50 10.82
CA ASN A 33 -20.27 -5.95 10.63
C ASN A 33 -19.89 -6.36 9.20
N GLU A 34 -20.31 -5.61 8.18
CA GLU A 34 -19.94 -5.87 6.79
C GLU A 34 -18.44 -5.63 6.54
N ALA A 35 -17.87 -4.57 7.12
CA ALA A 35 -16.43 -4.28 7.08
C ALA A 35 -15.60 -5.37 7.77
N GLN A 36 -16.06 -5.88 8.92
CA GLN A 36 -15.43 -7.01 9.61
C GLN A 36 -15.42 -8.27 8.73
N ASN A 37 -16.54 -8.58 8.11
CA ASN A 37 -16.66 -9.73 7.22
C ASN A 37 -15.78 -9.59 5.96
N LEU A 38 -15.67 -8.38 5.42
CA LEU A 38 -14.74 -8.06 4.33
C LEU A 38 -13.29 -8.33 4.74
N SER A 39 -12.89 -7.85 5.92
CA SER A 39 -11.55 -8.06 6.49
C SER A 39 -11.24 -9.56 6.69
N GLU A 40 -12.17 -10.32 7.25
CA GLU A 40 -12.01 -11.77 7.43
C GLU A 40 -11.83 -12.53 6.11
N LYS A 41 -12.60 -12.18 5.07
CA LYS A 41 -12.46 -12.78 3.75
C LYS A 41 -11.14 -12.41 3.08
N LEU A 42 -10.75 -11.13 3.14
CA LEU A 42 -9.48 -10.66 2.61
C LEU A 42 -8.30 -11.34 3.32
N MET A 43 -8.38 -11.55 4.64
CA MET A 43 -7.35 -12.30 5.38
C MET A 43 -7.24 -13.74 4.89
N ARG A 44 -8.35 -14.43 4.63
CA ARG A 44 -8.34 -15.80 4.08
C ARG A 44 -7.74 -15.84 2.68
N ILE A 45 -8.11 -14.90 1.82
CA ILE A 45 -7.58 -14.79 0.46
C ILE A 45 -6.08 -14.44 0.51
N HIS A 46 -5.66 -13.52 1.38
CA HIS A 46 -4.27 -13.13 1.54
C HIS A 46 -3.35 -14.32 1.87
N GLN A 47 -3.84 -15.31 2.63
CA GLN A 47 -3.07 -16.52 2.92
C GLN A 47 -2.66 -17.29 1.66
N VAL A 48 -3.46 -17.27 0.59
CA VAL A 48 -3.18 -18.00 -0.65
C VAL A 48 -2.50 -17.15 -1.74
N LEU A 49 -2.35 -15.84 -1.52
CA LEU A 49 -1.94 -14.93 -2.59
C LEU A 49 -0.54 -15.19 -3.14
N ALA A 50 0.42 -15.57 -2.29
CA ALA A 50 1.78 -15.82 -2.76
C ALA A 50 1.86 -17.00 -3.74
N ASP A 51 1.00 -18.01 -3.57
CA ASP A 51 0.90 -19.13 -4.52
C ASP A 51 0.15 -18.69 -5.79
N ALA A 52 -0.96 -17.97 -5.62
CA ALA A 52 -1.74 -17.46 -6.74
C ALA A 52 -0.92 -16.53 -7.65
N GLU A 53 -0.17 -15.57 -7.12
CA GLU A 53 0.67 -14.66 -7.90
C GLU A 53 1.76 -15.41 -8.69
N ARG A 54 2.37 -16.44 -8.10
CA ARG A 54 3.34 -17.29 -8.82
C ARG A 54 2.70 -18.01 -9.99
N ARG A 55 1.50 -18.57 -9.79
CA ARG A 55 0.78 -19.33 -10.82
C ARG A 55 0.18 -18.43 -11.90
N GLY A 56 -0.23 -17.20 -11.56
CA GLY A 56 -0.78 -16.21 -12.48
C GLY A 56 0.18 -15.71 -13.56
N VAL A 57 1.49 -15.95 -13.42
CA VAL A 57 2.46 -15.69 -14.49
C VAL A 57 2.24 -16.64 -15.68
N VAL A 58 1.82 -17.88 -15.40
CA VAL A 58 1.73 -18.95 -16.40
C VAL A 58 0.27 -19.28 -16.75
N ASP A 59 -0.63 -19.28 -15.75
CA ASP A 59 -2.04 -19.63 -15.93
C ASP A 59 -2.91 -18.36 -16.11
N PRO A 60 -3.47 -18.13 -17.31
CA PRO A 60 -4.33 -16.98 -17.59
C PRO A 60 -5.61 -16.94 -16.73
N ARG A 61 -6.11 -18.10 -16.28
CA ARG A 61 -7.29 -18.15 -15.40
C ARG A 61 -6.97 -17.59 -14.03
N VAL A 62 -5.81 -17.96 -13.48
CA VAL A 62 -5.32 -17.42 -12.21
C VAL A 62 -5.00 -15.93 -12.35
N LYS A 63 -4.44 -15.51 -13.49
CA LYS A 63 -4.22 -14.08 -13.77
C LYS A 63 -5.52 -13.28 -13.76
N SER A 64 -6.54 -13.75 -14.49
CA SER A 64 -7.84 -13.09 -14.51
C SER A 64 -8.47 -13.03 -13.11
N TRP A 65 -8.29 -14.07 -12.29
CA TRP A 65 -8.75 -14.07 -10.90
C TRP A 65 -8.01 -13.03 -10.05
N LEU A 66 -6.67 -12.89 -10.21
CA LEU A 66 -5.88 -11.85 -9.53
C LEU A 66 -6.29 -10.45 -9.96
N ASP A 67 -6.56 -10.24 -11.25
CA ASP A 67 -7.00 -8.94 -11.79
C ASP A 67 -8.35 -8.54 -11.16
N LYS A 68 -9.33 -9.46 -11.12
CA LYS A 68 -10.62 -9.22 -10.41
C LYS A 68 -10.43 -8.87 -8.94
N LEU A 69 -9.51 -9.56 -8.26
CA LEU A 69 -9.24 -9.31 -6.85
C LEU A 69 -8.61 -7.91 -6.64
N GLN A 70 -7.71 -7.52 -7.54
CA GLN A 70 -7.10 -6.19 -7.54
C GLN A 70 -8.16 -5.10 -7.78
N ASP A 71 -9.07 -5.30 -8.74
CA ASP A 71 -10.17 -4.37 -9.00
C ASP A 71 -11.04 -4.17 -7.76
N ILE A 72 -11.42 -5.26 -7.07
CA ILE A 72 -12.18 -5.15 -5.82
C ILE A 72 -11.39 -4.44 -4.73
N ALA A 73 -10.07 -4.67 -4.63
CA ALA A 73 -9.25 -3.98 -3.63
C ALA A 73 -9.25 -2.46 -3.85
N TYR A 74 -9.18 -1.99 -5.10
CA TYR A 74 -9.32 -0.57 -5.41
C TYR A 74 -10.72 -0.04 -5.09
N ASP A 75 -11.77 -0.77 -5.47
CA ASP A 75 -13.13 -0.35 -5.16
C ASP A 75 -13.38 -0.27 -3.63
N ILE A 76 -12.73 -1.13 -2.84
CA ILE A 76 -12.80 -1.04 -1.38
C ILE A 76 -12.06 0.21 -0.90
N ASP A 77 -10.86 0.48 -1.41
CA ASP A 77 -10.06 1.65 -1.04
C ASP A 77 -10.81 2.96 -1.30
N ASP A 78 -11.48 3.07 -2.45
CA ASP A 78 -12.33 4.21 -2.80
C ASP A 78 -13.47 4.42 -1.78
N VAL A 79 -14.09 3.32 -1.32
CA VAL A 79 -15.16 3.37 -0.30
C VAL A 79 -14.60 3.73 1.08
N LEU A 80 -13.35 3.33 1.39
CA LEU A 80 -12.67 3.72 2.63
C LEU A 80 -12.34 5.22 2.63
N ASP A 81 -11.92 5.77 1.49
CA ASP A 81 -11.73 7.22 1.31
C ASP A 81 -13.04 7.99 1.55
N GLU A 82 -14.15 7.51 0.98
CA GLU A 82 -15.48 8.11 1.18
C GLU A 82 -15.88 8.09 2.67
N TRP A 83 -15.61 6.98 3.37
CA TRP A 83 -15.86 6.85 4.81
C TRP A 83 -15.00 7.78 5.65
N GLU A 84 -13.69 7.86 5.39
CA GLU A 84 -12.77 8.74 6.10
C GLU A 84 -13.15 10.20 5.92
N LEU A 85 -13.52 10.61 4.70
CA LEU A 85 -14.00 11.95 4.41
C LEU A 85 -15.27 12.29 5.22
N GLU A 86 -16.20 11.35 5.32
CA GLU A 86 -17.45 11.56 6.07
C GLU A 86 -17.22 11.64 7.58
N ASN A 87 -16.30 10.83 8.11
CA ASN A 87 -15.85 10.92 9.50
C ASN A 87 -15.24 12.30 9.81
N ILE A 88 -14.43 12.86 8.89
CA ILE A 88 -13.84 14.20 9.06
C ILE A 88 -14.95 15.26 9.02
N ARG A 89 -15.88 15.19 8.07
CA ARG A 89 -17.03 16.11 7.99
C ARG A 89 -17.82 16.13 9.27
N GLN A 90 -18.08 14.96 9.84
CA GLN A 90 -18.81 14.84 11.09
C GLN A 90 -18.11 15.57 12.25
N LYS A 91 -16.81 15.35 12.44
CA LYS A 91 -16.06 16.01 13.51
C LYS A 91 -16.10 17.54 13.39
N VAL A 92 -15.95 18.06 12.16
CA VAL A 92 -16.05 19.50 11.89
C VAL A 92 -17.46 20.03 12.19
N LEU A 93 -18.51 19.28 11.87
CA LEU A 93 -19.89 19.65 12.18
C LEU A 93 -20.17 19.65 13.69
N GLU A 94 -19.65 18.67 14.43
CA GLU A 94 -19.75 18.59 15.89
C GLU A 94 -19.02 19.77 16.56
N GLU A 95 -17.80 20.09 16.10
CA GLU A 95 -17.04 21.25 16.59
C GLU A 95 -17.75 22.59 16.30
N ALA A 96 -18.42 22.71 15.15
CA ALA A 96 -19.19 23.90 14.81
C ALA A 96 -20.47 24.05 15.66
N ASN A 97 -21.10 22.94 16.04
CA ASN A 97 -22.30 22.96 16.89
C ASN A 97 -21.97 23.20 18.38
N ASN A 98 -20.79 22.77 18.84
CA ASN A 98 -20.35 22.93 20.23
C ASN A 98 -19.77 24.32 20.57
N SER A 99 -19.61 25.21 19.57
CA SER A 99 -19.04 26.56 19.76
C SER A 99 -20.09 27.67 19.95
N HIS A 100 -21.36 27.32 20.18
CA HIS A 100 -22.48 28.26 20.39
C HIS A 100 -23.10 28.16 21.79
N ASP A 101 -22.30 28.11 22.87
CA ASP A 101 -22.85 28.13 24.24
C ASP A 101 -21.93 28.81 25.28
N GLU A 102 -21.25 29.91 24.91
CA GLU A 102 -20.65 30.82 25.89
C GLU A 102 -20.81 32.27 25.44
N SER A 103 -21.89 32.93 25.91
CA SER A 103 -21.92 34.34 26.32
C SER A 103 -23.32 34.73 26.80
N SER A 104 -23.57 34.52 28.09
CA SER A 104 -24.58 35.29 28.83
C SER A 104 -23.95 36.60 29.32
N SER A 105 -24.43 37.75 28.85
CA SER A 105 -24.64 38.92 29.71
C SER A 105 -25.43 40.00 28.95
N ASP A 106 -26.47 40.46 29.63
CA ASP A 106 -27.47 41.44 29.25
C ASP A 106 -26.93 42.78 28.72
N HIS A 107 -27.63 43.39 27.77
CA HIS A 107 -28.29 44.68 28.00
C HIS A 107 -29.31 45.05 26.91
N ASP A 108 -30.46 45.46 27.42
CA ASP A 108 -31.64 46.17 26.91
C ASP A 108 -31.57 46.90 25.53
N GLY A 109 -32.68 46.81 24.77
CA GLY A 109 -33.11 47.86 23.85
C GLY A 109 -33.14 47.59 22.33
N ILE A 110 -34.36 47.45 21.81
CA ILE A 110 -34.87 47.98 20.51
C ILE A 110 -34.54 47.20 19.21
N ASP A 111 -35.62 46.68 18.63
CA ASP A 111 -35.90 46.36 17.21
C ASP A 111 -34.76 45.89 16.30
N SER A 112 -34.76 44.58 16.02
CA SER A 112 -34.25 44.05 14.75
C SER A 112 -35.01 42.78 14.36
N TRP A 113 -35.93 42.94 13.39
CA TRP A 113 -36.72 41.88 12.76
C TRP A 113 -35.89 41.06 11.73
N GLU A 114 -34.58 40.90 11.86
CA GLU A 114 -33.84 40.10 10.88
C GLU A 114 -32.95 39.05 11.52
N LYS A 115 -33.22 37.79 11.14
CA LYS A 115 -32.51 36.53 11.46
C LYS A 115 -33.05 35.71 12.64
N LYS A 116 -34.36 35.49 12.67
CA LYS A 116 -34.96 34.26 13.21
C LYS A 116 -35.25 33.25 12.09
N VAL A 117 -34.24 32.87 11.31
CA VAL A 117 -34.36 31.69 10.45
C VAL A 117 -33.90 30.49 11.28
N CYS A 118 -34.89 29.87 11.92
CA CYS A 118 -34.89 28.55 12.55
C CYS A 118 -33.51 27.85 12.72
N SER A 119 -32.94 27.95 13.93
CA SER A 119 -31.93 26.99 14.43
C SER A 119 -32.44 25.53 14.43
N PHE A 120 -33.75 25.32 14.34
CA PHE A 120 -34.39 24.00 14.27
C PHE A 120 -34.37 23.34 12.88
N LEU A 121 -34.24 24.09 11.79
CA LEU A 121 -34.20 23.52 10.44
C LEU A 121 -32.78 23.18 9.97
N GLN A 122 -31.77 23.76 10.62
CA GLN A 122 -30.36 23.42 10.38
C GLN A 122 -30.03 22.04 10.98
N SER A 123 -30.57 21.72 12.16
CA SER A 123 -30.41 20.42 12.82
C SER A 123 -31.04 19.26 12.03
N VAL A 124 -32.27 19.41 11.53
CA VAL A 124 -32.98 18.33 10.85
C VAL A 124 -32.44 18.08 9.43
N CYS A 125 -32.11 19.12 8.65
CA CYS A 125 -31.60 18.96 7.29
C CYS A 125 -30.15 18.44 7.22
N LEU A 126 -29.31 18.74 8.21
CA LEU A 126 -27.94 18.20 8.27
C LEU A 126 -27.94 16.70 8.64
N CYS A 127 -28.78 16.29 9.59
CA CYS A 127 -28.89 14.87 9.97
C CYS A 127 -29.44 13.99 8.83
N PHE A 128 -30.35 14.49 7.99
CA PHE A 128 -30.89 13.71 6.86
C PHE A 128 -29.84 13.46 5.76
N ASN A 129 -29.03 14.46 5.40
CA ASN A 129 -27.96 14.25 4.41
C ASN A 129 -26.87 13.30 4.94
N GLN A 130 -26.53 13.41 6.22
CA GLN A 130 -25.52 12.56 6.87
C GLN A 130 -25.98 11.10 7.02
N THR A 131 -27.27 10.86 7.33
CA THR A 131 -27.82 9.49 7.35
C THR A 131 -27.97 8.89 5.95
N ILE A 132 -28.25 9.70 4.92
CA ILE A 132 -28.30 9.23 3.51
C ILE A 132 -26.91 8.80 3.04
N GLN A 133 -25.86 9.60 3.28
CA GLN A 133 -24.49 9.26 2.88
C GLN A 133 -23.97 8.01 3.62
N ARG A 134 -24.18 7.90 4.93
CA ARG A 134 -23.84 6.68 5.70
C ARG A 134 -24.55 5.43 5.16
N ARG A 135 -25.81 5.57 4.75
CA ARG A 135 -26.58 4.46 4.16
C ARG A 135 -26.03 4.07 2.78
N SER A 136 -25.57 5.04 1.99
CA SER A 136 -24.91 4.79 0.70
C SER A 136 -23.62 4.00 0.89
N ILE A 137 -22.74 4.46 1.78
CA ILE A 137 -21.47 3.78 2.08
C ILE A 137 -21.72 2.36 2.62
N ALA A 138 -22.66 2.18 3.54
CA ALA A 138 -23.03 0.86 4.06
C ALA A 138 -23.50 -0.10 2.95
N LYS A 139 -24.29 0.39 1.99
CA LYS A 139 -24.71 -0.41 0.81
C LYS A 139 -23.54 -0.73 -0.11
N ASN A 140 -22.60 0.20 -0.30
CA ASN A 140 -21.40 -0.03 -1.10
C ASN A 140 -20.54 -1.13 -0.48
N ILE A 141 -20.28 -1.07 0.84
CA ILE A 141 -19.56 -2.13 1.58
C ILE A 141 -20.28 -3.46 1.42
N GLN A 142 -21.61 -3.50 1.58
CA GLN A 142 -22.39 -4.73 1.40
C GLN A 142 -22.25 -5.30 -0.02
N GLY A 143 -22.30 -4.45 -1.04
CA GLY A 143 -22.10 -4.84 -2.45
C GLY A 143 -20.72 -5.42 -2.71
N LEU A 144 -19.68 -4.77 -2.17
CA LEU A 144 -18.29 -5.24 -2.26
C LEU A 144 -18.10 -6.58 -1.56
N ASN A 145 -18.75 -6.77 -0.42
CA ASN A 145 -18.68 -8.02 0.33
C ASN A 145 -19.32 -9.19 -0.44
N GLY A 146 -20.37 -8.91 -1.21
CA GLY A 146 -20.98 -9.86 -2.15
C GLY A 146 -20.04 -10.22 -3.30
N ARG A 147 -19.41 -9.24 -3.94
CA ARG A 147 -18.45 -9.46 -5.03
C ARG A 147 -17.21 -10.24 -4.55
N LEU A 148 -16.66 -9.88 -3.38
CA LEU A 148 -15.53 -10.58 -2.79
C LEU A 148 -15.88 -12.03 -2.42
N ASN A 149 -17.12 -12.29 -2.02
CA ASN A 149 -17.59 -13.65 -1.76
C ASN A 149 -17.57 -14.51 -3.04
N SER A 150 -17.94 -13.95 -4.18
CA SER A 150 -17.84 -14.64 -5.47
C SER A 150 -16.38 -15.01 -5.79
N ILE A 151 -15.43 -14.09 -5.57
CA ILE A 151 -13.99 -14.35 -5.77
C ILE A 151 -13.48 -15.44 -4.81
N ALA A 152 -13.88 -15.37 -3.53
CA ALA A 152 -13.53 -16.39 -2.54
C ALA A 152 -14.04 -17.78 -2.93
N GLN A 153 -15.27 -17.87 -3.47
CA GLN A 153 -15.82 -19.14 -3.94
C GLN A 153 -15.14 -19.66 -5.22
N GLU A 154 -14.78 -18.79 -6.17
CA GLU A 154 -13.97 -19.18 -7.33
C GLU A 154 -12.63 -19.80 -6.88
N THR A 155 -12.02 -19.20 -5.85
CA THR A 155 -10.78 -19.69 -5.21
C THR A 155 -10.95 -21.14 -4.75
N GLU A 156 -11.94 -21.42 -3.91
CA GLU A 156 -12.14 -22.75 -3.29
C GLU A 156 -12.56 -23.85 -4.29
N ARG A 157 -13.25 -23.48 -5.36
CA ARG A 157 -13.80 -24.44 -6.34
C ARG A 157 -12.83 -24.76 -7.46
N ASP A 158 -12.19 -23.74 -8.01
CA ASP A 158 -11.44 -23.87 -9.27
C ASP A 158 -9.94 -23.95 -9.04
N PHE A 159 -9.46 -23.48 -7.89
CA PHE A 159 -8.04 -23.29 -7.64
C PHE A 159 -7.62 -23.92 -6.31
N ASN A 160 -6.89 -25.04 -6.40
CA ASN A 160 -6.22 -25.63 -5.24
C ASN A 160 -4.94 -24.83 -4.92
N PHE A 161 -5.09 -23.58 -4.47
CA PHE A 161 -3.97 -22.77 -4.02
C PHE A 161 -3.45 -23.28 -2.67
N ILE A 162 -2.14 -23.20 -2.49
CA ILE A 162 -1.50 -23.63 -1.24
C ILE A 162 -1.45 -22.44 -0.27
N PRO A 163 -2.16 -22.50 0.87
CA PRO A 163 -2.15 -21.41 1.84
C PRO A 163 -0.81 -21.32 2.57
N ASN A 164 -0.33 -20.10 2.77
CA ASN A 164 0.85 -19.80 3.57
C ASN A 164 0.49 -19.81 5.06
N LEU A 165 0.13 -20.98 5.61
CA LEU A 165 -0.06 -21.15 7.05
C LEU A 165 1.29 -21.01 7.77
N GLY A 166 1.52 -19.88 8.43
CA GLY A 166 2.57 -19.75 9.43
C GLY A 166 3.95 -19.34 8.93
N ARG A 167 4.09 -18.78 7.73
CA ARG A 167 5.34 -18.11 7.35
C ARG A 167 5.36 -16.68 7.88
N HIS A 168 5.59 -16.55 9.19
CA HIS A 168 5.92 -15.32 9.90
C HIS A 168 7.03 -14.55 9.17
N ARG A 169 6.70 -13.69 8.19
CA ARG A 169 7.63 -12.86 7.38
C ARG A 169 9.03 -13.48 7.18
N SER A 170 9.13 -14.79 6.94
CA SER A 170 10.45 -15.42 6.94
C SER A 170 10.97 -15.33 5.52
N ASN A 171 11.71 -14.27 5.24
CA ASN A 171 12.65 -14.17 4.13
C ASN A 171 12.09 -14.36 2.71
N GLN A 172 10.79 -14.19 2.46
CA GLN A 172 10.25 -14.25 1.09
C GLN A 172 10.22 -12.89 0.35
N ASP A 173 10.46 -11.78 1.05
CA ASP A 173 10.85 -10.49 0.45
C ASP A 173 12.22 -10.53 -0.27
N LEU A 174 12.90 -11.68 -0.24
CA LEU A 174 14.13 -11.92 -1.00
C LEU A 174 13.88 -12.16 -2.51
N SER A 175 12.63 -12.06 -3.00
CA SER A 175 12.36 -12.16 -4.43
C SER A 175 12.82 -10.94 -5.23
N ARG A 176 13.12 -9.81 -4.56
CA ARG A 176 14.00 -8.81 -5.17
C ARG A 176 15.40 -9.40 -5.12
N THR A 177 15.81 -10.06 -6.20
CA THR A 177 17.08 -10.77 -6.35
C THR A 177 18.18 -10.05 -5.57
N ILE A 178 18.60 -10.62 -4.44
CA ILE A 178 19.82 -10.15 -3.78
C ILE A 178 20.91 -10.28 -4.84
N THR A 179 21.47 -9.15 -5.23
CA THR A 179 22.63 -9.16 -6.11
C THR A 179 23.81 -9.60 -5.26
N THR A 180 24.39 -10.74 -5.59
CA THR A 180 25.63 -11.22 -4.97
C THR A 180 26.82 -10.75 -5.80
N SER A 181 28.04 -10.83 -5.27
CA SER A 181 29.22 -10.57 -6.09
C SER A 181 29.55 -11.74 -7.04
N PHE A 182 28.92 -12.90 -6.89
CA PHE A 182 29.18 -14.07 -7.73
C PHE A 182 28.50 -13.92 -9.08
N VAL A 183 29.25 -14.14 -10.15
CA VAL A 183 28.77 -14.06 -11.52
C VAL A 183 29.47 -15.15 -12.35
N ASP A 184 28.72 -15.84 -13.21
CA ASP A 184 29.33 -16.69 -14.23
C ASP A 184 29.86 -15.79 -15.35
N LEU A 185 31.18 -15.60 -15.35
CA LEU A 185 31.86 -14.73 -16.30
C LEU A 185 31.80 -15.26 -17.75
N SER A 186 31.52 -16.56 -17.93
CA SER A 186 31.53 -17.20 -19.25
C SER A 186 30.34 -16.82 -20.13
N GLU A 187 29.23 -16.42 -19.53
CA GLU A 187 28.00 -16.03 -20.24
C GLU A 187 28.00 -14.55 -20.68
N ILE A 188 28.95 -13.75 -20.21
CA ILE A 188 28.97 -12.30 -20.45
C ILE A 188 29.90 -11.97 -21.60
N GLN A 189 29.35 -11.37 -22.66
CA GLN A 189 30.10 -10.99 -23.86
C GLN A 189 29.98 -9.48 -24.15
N GLY A 190 31.02 -8.91 -24.79
CA GLY A 190 30.98 -7.55 -25.34
C GLY A 190 31.09 -6.41 -24.33
N ARG A 191 31.57 -6.67 -23.11
CA ARG A 191 31.73 -5.67 -22.04
C ARG A 191 33.19 -5.35 -21.68
N ASP A 192 34.15 -5.83 -22.48
CA ASP A 192 35.57 -5.70 -22.18
C ASP A 192 36.00 -4.24 -22.10
N HIS A 193 35.53 -3.40 -23.02
CA HIS A 193 35.85 -1.97 -23.02
C HIS A 193 35.27 -1.21 -21.81
N ASP A 194 34.03 -1.52 -21.42
CA ASP A 194 33.38 -0.95 -20.24
C ASP A 194 34.14 -1.35 -18.96
N LYS A 195 34.54 -2.64 -18.88
CA LYS A 195 35.28 -3.22 -17.76
C LYS A 195 36.65 -2.57 -17.63
N GLU A 196 37.40 -2.45 -18.71
CA GLU A 196 38.73 -1.82 -18.75
C GLU A 196 38.64 -0.33 -18.36
N THR A 197 37.65 0.39 -18.90
CA THR A 197 37.42 1.80 -18.57
C THR A 197 37.15 1.99 -17.08
N LEU A 198 36.33 1.13 -16.47
CA LEU A 198 36.03 1.20 -15.05
C LEU A 198 37.23 0.78 -14.19
N GLY A 199 37.94 -0.27 -14.60
CA GLY A 199 39.17 -0.73 -13.94
C GLY A 199 40.25 0.36 -13.91
N ASN A 200 40.49 1.02 -15.04
CA ASN A 200 41.44 2.13 -15.14
C ASN A 200 41.03 3.32 -14.26
N LYS A 201 39.72 3.61 -14.12
CA LYS A 201 39.23 4.64 -13.18
C LYS A 201 39.41 4.25 -11.71
N LEU A 202 39.33 2.96 -11.38
CA LEU A 202 39.60 2.47 -10.04
C LEU A 202 41.10 2.55 -9.71
N LEU A 203 41.96 2.19 -10.66
CA LEU A 203 43.41 2.08 -10.48
C LEU A 203 44.19 3.37 -10.78
N SER A 204 43.59 4.36 -11.44
CA SER A 204 44.29 5.60 -11.80
C SER A 204 44.80 6.32 -10.56
N GLU A 205 46.07 6.68 -10.48
CA GLU A 205 46.54 7.51 -9.37
C GLU A 205 45.97 8.93 -9.53
N GLY A 206 45.14 9.34 -8.56
CA GLY A 206 44.60 10.69 -8.55
C GLY A 206 45.66 11.65 -8.03
N SER A 207 46.02 12.67 -8.80
CA SER A 207 47.02 13.68 -8.46
C SER A 207 46.58 14.68 -7.36
N SER A 208 45.57 14.37 -6.55
CA SER A 208 45.09 15.30 -5.52
C SER A 208 44.37 14.64 -4.34
N ARG A 209 45.01 14.79 -3.16
CA ARG A 209 44.45 15.01 -1.81
C ARG A 209 43.32 14.08 -1.33
N ASP A 210 43.73 13.05 -0.60
CA ASP A 210 43.14 12.64 0.70
C ASP A 210 41.60 12.56 0.78
N GLY A 211 40.96 11.88 -0.18
CA GLY A 211 39.51 11.71 -0.23
C GLY A 211 39.08 10.35 -0.76
N VAL A 212 37.91 9.87 -0.33
CA VAL A 212 37.33 8.59 -0.78
C VAL A 212 36.94 8.67 -2.26
N ARG A 213 37.50 7.78 -3.07
CA ARG A 213 37.16 7.70 -4.50
C ARG A 213 35.81 7.01 -4.69
N THR A 214 34.91 7.69 -5.39
CA THR A 214 33.57 7.19 -5.70
C THR A 214 33.39 7.09 -7.22
N ILE A 215 32.85 5.96 -7.70
CA ILE A 215 32.48 5.76 -9.09
C ILE A 215 31.03 5.32 -9.17
N SER A 216 30.23 6.01 -9.99
CA SER A 216 28.80 5.75 -10.16
C SER A 216 28.50 5.13 -11.53
N ILE A 217 27.71 4.05 -11.55
CA ILE A 217 27.19 3.41 -12.77
C ILE A 217 25.71 3.73 -12.89
N VAL A 218 25.32 4.52 -13.90
CA VAL A 218 23.95 5.03 -14.07
C VAL A 218 23.40 4.59 -15.43
N GLY A 219 22.08 4.36 -15.49
CA GLY A 219 21.40 3.94 -16.72
C GLY A 219 20.06 3.27 -16.43
N VAL A 220 19.28 3.01 -17.48
CA VAL A 220 17.93 2.41 -17.35
C VAL A 220 17.97 1.00 -16.76
N GLY A 221 16.83 0.55 -16.22
CA GLY A 221 16.67 -0.80 -15.68
C GLY A 221 17.03 -1.87 -16.71
N GLY A 222 17.59 -3.00 -16.28
CA GLY A 222 17.92 -4.12 -17.18
C GLY A 222 19.18 -3.97 -18.03
N MET A 223 19.85 -2.81 -18.07
CA MET A 223 21.06 -2.62 -18.91
C MET A 223 22.34 -3.34 -18.43
N GLY A 224 22.27 -4.19 -17.41
CA GLY A 224 23.44 -4.90 -16.90
C GLY A 224 24.40 -4.04 -16.06
N LYS A 225 23.93 -2.98 -15.41
CA LYS A 225 24.77 -2.13 -14.52
C LYS A 225 25.44 -2.94 -13.41
N THR A 226 24.65 -3.79 -12.74
CA THR A 226 25.13 -4.67 -11.69
C THR A 226 26.09 -5.72 -12.25
N THR A 227 25.80 -6.25 -13.44
CA THR A 227 26.68 -7.18 -14.16
C THR A 227 28.05 -6.56 -14.43
N LEU A 228 28.09 -5.31 -14.90
CA LEU A 228 29.35 -4.60 -15.10
C LEU A 228 30.13 -4.38 -13.79
N ALA A 229 29.44 -4.03 -12.71
CA ALA A 229 30.08 -3.93 -11.39
C ALA A 229 30.65 -5.28 -10.91
N GLN A 230 29.94 -6.39 -11.13
CA GLN A 230 30.42 -7.73 -10.80
C GLN A 230 31.64 -8.14 -11.63
N LEU A 231 31.66 -7.82 -12.93
CA LEU A 231 32.81 -8.08 -13.81
C LEU A 231 34.10 -7.43 -13.30
N VAL A 232 34.00 -6.19 -12.82
CA VAL A 232 35.14 -5.41 -12.34
C VAL A 232 35.52 -5.79 -10.92
N PHE A 233 34.54 -6.08 -10.06
CA PHE A 233 34.77 -6.56 -8.68
C PHE A 233 35.55 -7.88 -8.62
N ASN A 234 35.29 -8.76 -9.60
CA ASN A 234 35.94 -10.07 -9.72
C ASN A 234 37.16 -10.09 -10.65
N ASP A 235 37.56 -8.96 -11.22
CA ASP A 235 38.74 -8.90 -12.08
C ASP A 235 40.04 -9.13 -11.29
N ASP A 236 40.88 -10.08 -11.71
CA ASP A 236 42.11 -10.47 -11.00
C ASP A 236 43.07 -9.30 -10.75
N THR A 237 43.17 -8.37 -11.71
CA THR A 237 44.01 -7.17 -11.57
C THR A 237 43.48 -6.29 -10.46
N ILE A 238 42.17 -6.06 -10.43
CA ILE A 238 41.50 -5.32 -9.36
C ILE A 238 41.61 -6.06 -8.03
N GLN A 239 41.43 -7.39 -8.01
CA GLN A 239 41.52 -8.18 -6.77
C GLN A 239 42.90 -8.04 -6.11
N SER A 240 43.96 -7.98 -6.91
CA SER A 240 45.34 -7.88 -6.41
C SER A 240 45.66 -6.54 -5.74
N GLN A 241 44.91 -5.48 -6.07
CA GLN A 241 45.17 -4.10 -5.64
C GLN A 241 44.41 -3.69 -4.37
N PHE A 242 43.34 -4.41 -4.00
CA PHE A 242 42.50 -4.09 -2.84
C PHE A 242 42.55 -5.19 -1.78
N GLN A 243 43.05 -4.87 -0.58
CA GLN A 243 43.14 -5.83 0.54
C GLN A 243 41.77 -6.29 1.06
N LEU A 244 40.76 -5.42 0.98
CA LEU A 244 39.40 -5.70 1.42
C LEU A 244 38.40 -5.26 0.35
N LYS A 245 37.45 -6.15 0.05
CA LYS A 245 36.36 -5.90 -0.88
C LYS A 245 35.05 -6.28 -0.22
N ILE A 246 34.08 -5.38 -0.26
CA ILE A 246 32.77 -5.58 0.33
C ILE A 246 31.72 -5.35 -0.76
N TRP A 247 30.81 -6.30 -0.92
CA TRP A 247 29.64 -6.16 -1.76
C TRP A 247 28.40 -6.01 -0.89
N VAL A 248 27.71 -4.86 -1.00
CA VAL A 248 26.52 -4.56 -0.22
C VAL A 248 25.34 -4.34 -1.17
N CYS A 249 24.29 -5.15 -1.01
CA CYS A 249 23.02 -4.92 -1.66
C CYS A 249 22.14 -4.07 -0.74
N VAL A 250 21.76 -2.87 -1.17
CA VAL A 250 20.84 -1.99 -0.44
C VAL A 250 19.53 -1.95 -1.20
N PHE A 251 18.43 -2.23 -0.51
CA PHE A 251 17.08 -2.12 -1.05
C PHE A 251 16.21 -1.30 -0.10
N GLN A 252 15.25 -0.59 -0.66
CA GLN A 252 14.27 0.15 0.13
C GLN A 252 13.27 -0.85 0.71
N ARG A 253 13.20 -0.90 2.06
CA ARG A 253 12.09 -1.53 2.78
C ARG A 253 10.94 -0.54 2.78
N ASN A 254 9.83 -0.92 2.16
CA ASN A 254 8.53 -0.28 2.38
C ASN A 254 7.77 -1.08 3.45
#